data_AF-A0A7X5U8E2-F1
#
_entry.id   AF-A0A7X5U8E2-F1
#
_cell.length_a   1.000
_cell.length_b   1.000
_cell.length_c   1.000
_cell.angle_alpha   90.00
_cell.angle_beta   90.00
_cell.angle_gamma   90.00
#
_symmetry.space_group_name_H-M   'P 1'
#
loop_
_entity.id
_entity.type
_entity.pdbx_description
1 polymer ?
#
loop_
_entity_poly.entity_id
_entity_poly.type
_entity_poly.pdbx_seq_one_letter_code
_entity_poly.pdbx_strand_id
1 'polypeptide(L)'
;MQLETKLPKVGTTIFSVMSQLALEHKAVNLGQGFPDFEPPEALCEAITRAMAEGKNQYAPGVGIAKLREQIALKTERLYGHRVSPDTEVTVTSGATEALFSAIAAVVRAGDEVIVFDPCYDSYEPAIELQGATAVHIPLTLPSFAIDWQRVRDAVTPKTRVILINSPHNPSGAVLSRADLDELAAIVRNTNIVVLSDEVYEHIVFDGAEHQSVLRHEELAARSFVVSSFGKTYHCTGWKVGYAVAPKALTAEFRKVHQYLTFCTFNPAQWAFAEFLESSPGHYLDLPAFYQAKRDRFRELLAPSRLKLLDVPGGYFQLVDYSAIRDVDDINFSEWLVREGGVAAIPLSPFYETAPDTRLVRLCFAKNDATMEAAAELLCKL
;
A
#
# COMPACT_ATOMS: atom_id res chain seq x y z
N MET A 1 25.94 -28.09 -7.80
CA MET A 1 25.83 -26.91 -6.91
C MET A 1 24.41 -26.90 -6.36
N GLN A 2 24.24 -27.09 -5.05
CA GLN A 2 22.95 -26.85 -4.40
C GLN A 2 22.94 -25.39 -3.96
N LEU A 3 22.01 -24.60 -4.48
CA LEU A 3 21.83 -23.21 -4.07
C LEU A 3 21.02 -23.21 -2.78
N GLU A 4 21.58 -22.70 -1.69
CA GLU A 4 20.83 -22.46 -0.46
C GLU A 4 20.01 -21.17 -0.61
N THR A 5 18.69 -21.27 -0.47
CA THR A 5 17.81 -20.12 -0.61
C THR A 5 17.95 -19.17 0.57
N LYS A 6 17.95 -17.86 0.30
CA LYS A 6 17.86 -16.82 1.34
C LYS A 6 16.44 -16.66 1.90
N LEU A 7 15.43 -17.20 1.22
CA LEU A 7 14.01 -17.01 1.51
C LEU A 7 13.26 -18.34 1.40
N PRO A 8 13.43 -19.27 2.36
CA PRO A 8 12.82 -20.60 2.29
C PRO A 8 11.30 -20.58 2.44
N LYS A 9 10.72 -19.53 3.02
CA LYS A 9 9.27 -19.35 3.19
C LYS A 9 8.58 -18.73 1.97
N VAL A 10 9.33 -18.10 1.06
CA VAL A 10 8.75 -17.31 -0.03
C VAL A 10 8.42 -18.21 -1.23
N GLY A 11 7.12 -18.34 -1.49
CA GLY A 11 6.58 -18.97 -2.70
C GLY A 11 6.13 -17.95 -3.76
N THR A 12 5.34 -18.40 -4.73
CA THR A 12 4.61 -17.50 -5.64
C THR A 12 3.56 -16.72 -4.85
N THR A 13 3.46 -15.41 -5.09
CA THR A 13 2.51 -14.56 -4.35
C THR A 13 1.06 -14.98 -4.62
N ILE A 14 0.20 -14.85 -3.60
CA ILE A 14 -1.23 -15.17 -3.72
C ILE A 14 -1.90 -14.38 -4.86
N PHE A 15 -1.45 -13.14 -5.09
CA PHE A 15 -1.93 -12.31 -6.20
C PHE A 15 -1.69 -12.97 -7.56
N SER A 16 -0.49 -13.53 -7.79
CA SER A 16 -0.16 -14.20 -9.04
C SER A 16 -0.97 -15.49 -9.23
N VAL A 17 -1.13 -16.27 -8.16
CA VAL A 17 -1.94 -17.50 -8.16
C VAL A 17 -3.39 -17.21 -8.53
N MET A 18 -4.03 -16.26 -7.82
CA MET A 18 -5.44 -15.94 -8.06
C MET A 18 -5.69 -15.31 -9.43
N SER A 19 -4.76 -14.47 -9.92
CA SER A 19 -4.87 -13.91 -11.27
C SER A 19 -4.75 -14.94 -12.38
N GLN A 20 -3.83 -15.89 -12.23
CA GLN A 20 -3.68 -16.98 -13.18
C GLN A 20 -4.95 -17.83 -13.21
N LEU A 21 -5.47 -18.20 -12.04
CA LEU A 21 -6.71 -18.98 -11.93
C LEU A 21 -7.90 -18.22 -12.54
N ALA A 22 -8.00 -16.91 -12.32
CA ALA A 22 -9.03 -16.07 -12.92
C ALA A 22 -8.96 -16.07 -14.45
N LEU A 23 -7.76 -16.00 -15.02
CA LEU A 23 -7.54 -16.04 -16.47
C LEU A 23 -7.94 -17.41 -17.06
N GLU A 24 -7.52 -18.49 -16.42
CA GLU A 24 -7.82 -19.87 -16.84
C GLU A 24 -9.34 -20.15 -16.87
N HIS A 25 -10.07 -19.60 -15.89
CA HIS A 25 -11.51 -19.77 -15.76
C HIS A 25 -12.34 -18.64 -16.38
N LYS A 26 -11.71 -17.63 -16.97
CA LYS A 26 -12.38 -16.41 -17.49
C LYS A 26 -13.28 -15.74 -16.44
N ALA A 27 -12.86 -15.76 -15.18
CA ALA A 27 -13.58 -15.16 -14.07
C ALA A 27 -13.41 -13.64 -14.06
N VAL A 28 -14.40 -12.92 -13.52
CA VAL A 28 -14.29 -11.49 -13.28
C VAL A 28 -13.26 -11.25 -12.17
N ASN A 29 -12.21 -10.48 -12.46
CA ASN A 29 -11.09 -10.31 -11.54
C ASN A 29 -11.29 -9.12 -10.60
N LEU A 30 -11.87 -9.38 -9.43
CA LEU A 30 -11.88 -8.47 -8.28
C LEU A 30 -10.72 -8.71 -7.31
N GLY A 31 -9.82 -9.64 -7.61
CA GLY A 31 -8.69 -9.97 -6.74
C GLY A 31 -7.56 -8.95 -6.86
N GLN A 32 -7.16 -8.62 -8.09
CA GLN A 32 -6.07 -7.68 -8.35
C GLN A 32 -6.40 -6.25 -7.92
N GLY A 33 -5.52 -5.70 -7.07
CA GLY A 33 -5.59 -4.34 -6.56
C GLY A 33 -5.06 -3.30 -7.54
N PHE A 34 -5.67 -3.20 -8.72
CA PHE A 34 -5.44 -2.11 -9.67
C PHE A 34 -6.72 -1.73 -10.44
N PRO A 35 -6.83 -0.46 -10.88
CA PRO A 35 -7.88 0.02 -11.78
C PRO A 35 -7.93 -0.71 -13.12
N ASP A 36 -9.12 -1.02 -13.62
CA ASP A 36 -9.36 -1.40 -15.03
C ASP A 36 -9.83 -0.21 -15.88
N PHE A 37 -9.64 1.02 -15.36
CA PHE A 37 -9.87 2.28 -16.05
C PHE A 37 -8.56 3.06 -16.20
N GLU A 38 -8.54 3.94 -17.20
CA GLU A 38 -7.34 4.63 -17.64
C GLU A 38 -6.87 5.73 -16.66
N PRO A 39 -5.56 6.05 -16.65
CA PRO A 39 -5.03 7.24 -15.99
C PRO A 39 -5.63 8.53 -16.56
N PRO A 40 -5.49 9.67 -15.85
CA PRO A 40 -5.92 10.98 -16.37
C PRO A 40 -5.29 11.28 -17.74
N GLU A 41 -6.10 11.73 -18.70
CA GLU A 41 -5.66 11.98 -20.09
C GLU A 41 -4.46 12.93 -20.15
N ALA A 42 -4.51 14.05 -19.43
CA ALA A 42 -3.41 15.02 -19.37
C ALA A 42 -2.10 14.42 -18.84
N LEU A 43 -2.15 13.39 -17.98
CA LEU A 43 -0.97 12.67 -17.51
C LEU A 43 -0.41 11.75 -18.62
N CYS A 44 -1.29 11.07 -19.37
CA CYS A 44 -0.92 10.27 -20.55
C CYS A 44 -0.31 11.14 -21.67
N GLU A 45 -0.83 12.34 -21.88
CA GLU A 45 -0.26 13.32 -22.81
C GLU A 45 1.13 13.78 -22.34
N ALA A 46 1.27 14.14 -21.06
CA ALA A 46 2.53 14.63 -20.50
C ALA A 46 3.66 13.61 -20.60
N ILE A 47 3.38 12.32 -20.32
CA ILE A 47 4.41 11.27 -20.50
C ILE A 47 4.79 11.06 -21.96
N THR A 48 3.81 11.10 -22.87
CA THR A 48 4.05 11.00 -24.32
C THR A 48 4.93 12.14 -24.81
N ARG A 49 4.64 13.37 -24.35
CA ARG A 49 5.42 14.57 -24.65
C ARG A 49 6.85 14.45 -24.13
N ALA A 50 7.02 14.05 -22.87
CA ALA A 50 8.34 13.87 -22.26
C ALA A 50 9.20 12.85 -23.03
N MET A 51 8.61 11.75 -23.50
CA MET A 51 9.32 10.79 -24.35
C MET A 51 9.73 11.39 -25.70
N ALA A 52 8.82 12.10 -26.36
CA ALA A 52 9.07 12.74 -27.65
C ALA A 52 10.14 13.84 -27.57
N GLU A 53 10.20 14.57 -26.45
CA GLU A 53 11.21 15.60 -26.15
C GLU A 53 12.56 15.03 -25.70
N GLY A 54 12.73 13.69 -25.72
CA GLY A 54 14.00 13.05 -25.45
C GLY A 54 14.35 12.88 -23.98
N LYS A 55 13.37 12.93 -23.05
CA LYS A 55 13.58 12.64 -21.61
C LYS A 55 13.81 11.15 -21.32
N ASN A 56 14.43 10.43 -22.25
CA ASN A 56 14.57 8.97 -22.25
C ASN A 56 15.89 8.49 -21.59
N GLN A 57 16.84 9.40 -21.34
CA GLN A 57 18.10 9.09 -20.68
C GLN A 57 17.96 9.06 -19.16
N TYR A 58 19.01 8.68 -18.44
CA TYR A 58 19.01 8.62 -16.97
C TYR A 58 18.53 9.93 -16.33
N ALA A 59 17.61 9.80 -15.37
CA ALA A 59 17.28 10.88 -14.46
C ALA A 59 18.40 11.04 -13.41
N PRO A 60 18.48 12.18 -12.69
CA PRO A 60 19.25 12.24 -11.45
C PRO A 60 18.80 11.13 -10.51
N GLY A 61 19.75 10.48 -9.81
CA GLY A 61 19.44 9.28 -9.04
C GLY A 61 18.33 9.48 -8.01
N VAL A 62 18.37 10.59 -7.27
CA VAL A 62 17.35 10.93 -6.26
C VAL A 62 15.99 11.34 -6.84
N GLY A 63 15.89 11.48 -8.16
CA GLY A 63 14.75 12.03 -8.89
C GLY A 63 14.99 13.44 -9.43
N ILE A 64 14.25 13.80 -10.49
CA ILE A 64 14.35 15.13 -11.11
C ILE A 64 13.93 16.22 -10.11
N ALA A 65 14.60 17.38 -10.15
CA ALA A 65 14.35 18.47 -9.20
C ALA A 65 12.88 18.91 -9.17
N LYS A 66 12.29 19.12 -10.36
CA LYS A 66 10.90 19.57 -10.50
C LYS A 66 9.90 18.65 -9.80
N LEU A 67 10.07 17.33 -9.91
CA LEU A 67 9.18 16.37 -9.25
C LEU A 67 9.35 16.42 -7.73
N ARG A 68 10.59 16.46 -7.24
CA ARG A 68 10.87 16.55 -5.79
C ARG A 68 10.30 17.84 -5.19
N GLU A 69 10.37 18.96 -5.90
CA GLU A 69 9.75 20.22 -5.52
C GLU A 69 8.22 20.10 -5.43
N GLN A 70 7.56 19.51 -6.44
CA GLN A 70 6.10 19.31 -6.41
C GLN A 70 5.67 18.37 -5.27
N ILE A 71 6.46 17.33 -4.97
CA ILE A 71 6.23 16.46 -3.81
C ILE A 71 6.34 17.27 -2.52
N ALA A 72 7.38 18.08 -2.34
CA ALA A 72 7.55 18.91 -1.14
C ALA A 72 6.38 19.91 -0.96
N LEU A 73 5.94 20.57 -2.03
CA LEU A 73 4.78 21.46 -2.01
C LEU A 73 3.49 20.72 -1.66
N LYS A 74 3.27 19.53 -2.23
CA LYS A 74 2.13 18.67 -1.90
C LYS A 74 2.15 18.28 -0.42
N THR A 75 3.31 17.86 0.09
CA THR A 75 3.49 17.48 1.50
C THR A 75 3.14 18.62 2.45
N GLU A 76 3.61 19.84 2.18
CA GLU A 76 3.27 21.02 3.00
C GLU A 76 1.76 21.31 2.94
N ARG A 77 1.15 21.26 1.75
CA ARG A 77 -0.29 21.54 1.58
C ARG A 77 -1.18 20.53 2.30
N LEU A 78 -0.84 19.24 2.22
CA LEU A 78 -1.65 18.18 2.82
C LEU A 78 -1.45 18.09 4.32
N TYR A 79 -0.20 18.12 4.78
CA TYR A 79 0.14 17.72 6.16
C TYR A 79 0.65 18.87 7.02
N GLY A 80 0.82 20.06 6.45
CA GLY A 80 1.43 21.20 7.15
C GLY A 80 2.91 21.02 7.45
N HIS A 81 3.56 20.00 6.87
CA HIS A 81 4.95 19.66 7.12
C HIS A 81 5.85 20.08 5.96
N ARG A 82 6.76 21.03 6.21
CA ARG A 82 7.72 21.50 5.21
C ARG A 82 8.92 20.57 5.14
N VAL A 83 9.22 20.09 3.95
CA VAL A 83 10.37 19.21 3.68
C VAL A 83 11.28 19.80 2.62
N SER A 84 12.57 19.55 2.72
CA SER A 84 13.56 19.90 1.72
C SER A 84 13.47 18.95 0.53
N PRO A 85 13.16 19.42 -0.69
CA PRO A 85 13.11 18.55 -1.86
C PRO A 85 14.48 17.91 -2.14
N ASP A 86 15.59 18.59 -1.81
CA ASP A 86 16.95 18.11 -2.08
C ASP A 86 17.46 17.09 -1.07
N THR A 87 17.04 17.19 0.19
CA THR A 87 17.61 16.36 1.26
C THR A 87 16.62 15.39 1.91
N GLU A 88 15.32 15.52 1.63
CA GLU A 88 14.28 14.75 2.33
C GLU A 88 13.29 14.04 1.41
N VAL A 89 13.37 14.26 0.10
CA VAL A 89 12.53 13.57 -0.90
C VAL A 89 13.41 12.70 -1.81
N THR A 90 13.04 11.43 -1.98
CA THR A 90 13.70 10.51 -2.94
C THR A 90 12.67 9.80 -3.79
N VAL A 91 12.77 9.93 -5.10
CA VAL A 91 11.90 9.23 -6.07
C VAL A 91 12.42 7.80 -6.26
N THR A 92 11.51 6.83 -6.33
CA THR A 92 11.83 5.40 -6.47
C THR A 92 11.00 4.73 -7.55
N SER A 93 11.42 3.54 -7.96
CA SER A 93 10.77 2.66 -8.92
C SER A 93 9.59 1.93 -8.27
N GLY A 94 8.63 2.73 -7.82
CA GLY A 94 7.44 2.32 -7.09
C GLY A 94 7.67 2.31 -5.58
N ALA A 95 6.55 2.24 -4.84
CA ALA A 95 6.57 2.15 -3.38
C ALA A 95 7.25 0.86 -2.89
N THR A 96 7.16 -0.24 -3.65
CA THR A 96 7.84 -1.51 -3.32
C THR A 96 9.35 -1.32 -3.15
N GLU A 97 10.00 -0.57 -4.04
CA GLU A 97 11.43 -0.28 -3.95
C GLU A 97 11.73 0.68 -2.78
N ALA A 98 10.84 1.64 -2.50
CA ALA A 98 11.00 2.52 -1.35
C ALA A 98 10.90 1.77 -0.02
N LEU A 99 9.93 0.87 0.13
CA LEU A 99 9.78 0.01 1.31
C LEU A 99 11.04 -0.82 1.53
N PHE A 100 11.53 -1.50 0.48
CA PHE A 100 12.75 -2.29 0.56
C PHE A 100 13.96 -1.42 0.92
N SER A 101 14.12 -0.26 0.27
CA SER A 101 15.24 0.65 0.52
C SER A 101 15.23 1.19 1.95
N ALA A 102 14.06 1.54 2.48
CA ALA A 102 13.91 1.99 3.86
C ALA A 102 14.29 0.91 4.86
N ILE A 103 13.81 -0.33 4.67
CA ILE A 103 14.16 -1.49 5.51
C ILE A 103 15.67 -1.74 5.45
N ALA A 104 16.24 -1.92 4.26
CA ALA A 104 17.67 -2.21 4.09
C ALA A 104 18.59 -1.07 4.59
N ALA A 105 18.12 0.18 4.57
CA ALA A 105 18.91 1.31 5.06
C ALA A 105 19.17 1.24 6.56
N VAL A 106 18.18 0.81 7.37
CA VAL A 106 18.24 0.93 8.84
C VAL A 106 18.24 -0.39 9.59
N VAL A 107 17.75 -1.46 8.98
CA VAL A 107 17.66 -2.80 9.59
C VAL A 107 18.98 -3.54 9.42
N ARG A 108 19.42 -4.22 10.47
CA ARG A 108 20.64 -5.03 10.54
C ARG A 108 20.31 -6.44 11.00
N ALA A 109 21.26 -7.35 10.79
CA ALA A 109 21.09 -8.73 11.22
C ALA A 109 20.87 -8.81 12.74
N GLY A 110 19.83 -9.53 13.15
CA GLY A 110 19.41 -9.66 14.55
C GLY A 110 18.49 -8.56 15.07
N ASP A 111 18.18 -7.53 14.28
CA ASP A 111 17.15 -6.55 14.62
C ASP A 111 15.74 -7.17 14.53
N GLU A 112 14.78 -6.52 15.20
CA GLU A 112 13.36 -6.83 15.14
C GLU A 112 12.60 -5.72 14.42
N VAL A 113 11.67 -6.08 13.54
CA VAL A 113 10.77 -5.15 12.85
C VAL A 113 9.34 -5.55 13.16
N ILE A 114 8.60 -4.67 13.84
CA ILE A 114 7.19 -4.90 14.14
C ILE A 114 6.36 -4.65 12.90
N VAL A 115 5.50 -5.62 12.55
CA VAL A 115 4.53 -5.57 11.45
C VAL A 115 3.14 -5.95 11.97
N PHE A 116 2.08 -5.50 11.29
CA PHE A 116 0.70 -5.70 11.73
C PHE A 116 -0.07 -6.62 10.80
N ASP A 117 -0.52 -7.76 11.31
CA ASP A 117 -1.26 -8.73 10.50
C ASP A 117 -2.75 -8.38 10.41
N PRO A 118 -3.40 -8.50 9.24
CA PRO A 118 -2.83 -8.97 7.98
C PRO A 118 -1.91 -7.94 7.32
N CYS A 119 -0.66 -8.28 7.03
CA CYS A 119 0.32 -7.35 6.48
C CYS A 119 0.56 -7.59 4.98
N TYR A 120 0.97 -6.54 4.25
CA TYR A 120 1.29 -6.69 2.83
C TYR A 120 2.52 -7.57 2.62
N ASP A 121 2.42 -8.52 1.68
CA ASP A 121 3.34 -9.66 1.50
C ASP A 121 4.80 -9.30 1.20
N SER A 122 5.08 -8.06 0.81
CA SER A 122 6.46 -7.61 0.55
C SER A 122 7.28 -7.28 1.80
N TYR A 123 6.64 -7.10 2.97
CA TYR A 123 7.33 -6.61 4.17
C TYR A 123 8.28 -7.65 4.77
N GLU A 124 7.76 -8.83 5.12
CA GLU A 124 8.55 -9.90 5.77
C GLU A 124 9.76 -10.33 4.93
N PRO A 125 9.65 -10.59 3.61
CA PRO A 125 10.81 -10.96 2.79
C PRO A 125 11.92 -9.89 2.76
N ALA A 126 11.54 -8.60 2.77
CA ALA A 126 12.52 -7.52 2.78
C ALA A 126 13.28 -7.47 4.12
N ILE A 127 12.61 -7.77 5.23
CA ILE A 127 13.18 -7.86 6.59
C ILE A 127 14.11 -9.08 6.69
N GLU A 128 13.66 -10.26 6.27
CA GLU A 128 14.44 -11.50 6.30
C GLU A 128 15.72 -11.39 5.47
N LEU A 129 15.67 -10.71 4.32
CA LEU A 129 16.85 -10.48 3.47
C LEU A 129 17.97 -9.68 4.16
N GLN A 130 17.65 -8.92 5.22
CA GLN A 130 18.61 -8.20 6.07
C GLN A 130 19.11 -9.03 7.27
N GLY A 131 18.62 -10.26 7.43
CA GLY A 131 18.93 -11.12 8.58
C GLY A 131 18.19 -10.70 9.86
N ALA A 132 17.08 -9.98 9.74
CA ALA A 132 16.25 -9.52 10.85
C ALA A 132 14.99 -10.38 11.01
N THR A 133 14.27 -10.17 12.10
CA THR A 133 13.04 -10.89 12.43
C THR A 133 11.83 -9.95 12.31
N ALA A 134 10.82 -10.36 11.55
CA ALA A 134 9.50 -9.73 11.59
C ALA A 134 8.78 -10.18 12.88
N VAL A 135 8.35 -9.23 13.70
CA VAL A 135 7.55 -9.47 14.90
C VAL A 135 6.11 -9.11 14.56
N HIS A 136 5.28 -10.12 14.33
CA HIS A 136 3.91 -9.93 13.89
C HIS A 136 2.98 -9.64 15.07
N ILE A 137 2.18 -8.58 14.94
CA ILE A 137 1.11 -8.24 15.89
C ILE A 137 -0.21 -8.29 15.13
N PRO A 138 -1.14 -9.22 15.45
CA PRO A 138 -2.41 -9.29 14.76
C PRO A 138 -3.30 -8.11 15.16
N LEU A 139 -3.87 -7.44 14.15
CA LEU A 139 -4.90 -6.42 14.32
C LEU A 139 -6.17 -7.02 14.91
N THR A 140 -6.90 -6.20 15.66
CA THR A 140 -8.11 -6.64 16.37
C THR A 140 -9.30 -6.74 15.42
N LEU A 141 -10.03 -7.86 15.43
CA LEU A 141 -11.24 -8.03 14.63
C LEU A 141 -12.48 -7.52 15.38
N PRO A 142 -13.50 -6.98 14.67
CA PRO A 142 -13.60 -6.87 13.20
C PRO A 142 -13.09 -5.53 12.63
N SER A 143 -12.66 -4.59 13.48
CA SER A 143 -12.27 -3.23 13.05
C SER A 143 -10.89 -3.14 12.42
N PHE A 144 -10.05 -4.16 12.61
CA PHE A 144 -8.63 -4.18 12.28
C PHE A 144 -7.86 -3.02 12.94
N ALA A 145 -8.21 -2.68 14.18
CA ALA A 145 -7.49 -1.67 14.95
C ALA A 145 -6.21 -2.25 15.58
N ILE A 146 -5.20 -1.40 15.77
CA ILE A 146 -3.96 -1.75 16.46
C ILE A 146 -4.24 -1.87 17.97
N ASP A 147 -3.83 -2.99 18.57
CA ASP A 147 -3.76 -3.12 20.03
C ASP A 147 -2.44 -2.52 20.52
N TRP A 148 -2.47 -1.25 20.91
CA TRP A 148 -1.28 -0.51 21.34
C TRP A 148 -0.62 -1.08 22.61
N GLN A 149 -1.36 -1.80 23.45
CA GLN A 149 -0.75 -2.49 24.58
C GLN A 149 0.12 -3.65 24.10
N ARG A 150 -0.34 -4.44 23.13
CA ARG A 150 0.50 -5.49 22.51
C ARG A 150 1.75 -4.91 21.86
N VAL A 151 1.64 -3.73 21.23
CA VAL A 151 2.82 -3.05 20.67
C VAL A 151 3.81 -2.69 21.77
N ARG A 152 3.35 -2.11 22.89
CA ARG A 152 4.21 -1.80 24.05
C ARG A 152 4.90 -3.04 24.60
N ASP A 153 4.16 -4.13 24.71
CA ASP A 153 4.67 -5.39 25.26
C ASP A 153 5.68 -6.08 24.32
N ALA A 154 5.54 -5.88 23.00
CA ALA A 154 6.42 -6.45 21.98
C ALA A 154 7.71 -5.64 21.75
N VAL A 155 7.79 -4.38 22.20
CA VAL A 155 8.99 -3.57 22.03
C VAL A 155 10.12 -4.09 22.93
N THR A 156 11.26 -4.36 22.30
CA THR A 156 12.49 -4.81 22.95
C THR A 156 13.67 -3.89 22.58
N PRO A 157 14.85 -4.05 23.22
CA PRO A 157 16.07 -3.37 22.79
C PRO A 157 16.51 -3.69 21.35
N LYS A 158 15.99 -4.76 20.73
CA LYS A 158 16.26 -5.12 19.33
C LYS A 158 15.27 -4.51 18.35
N THR A 159 14.15 -3.96 18.83
CA THR A 159 13.16 -3.33 17.96
C THR A 159 13.79 -2.13 17.25
N ARG A 160 13.85 -2.23 15.92
CA ARG A 160 14.48 -1.23 15.06
C ARG A 160 13.47 -0.42 14.28
N VAL A 161 12.43 -1.08 13.79
CA VAL A 161 11.39 -0.45 12.98
C VAL A 161 10.02 -0.88 13.49
N ILE A 162 9.07 0.06 13.52
CA ILE A 162 7.64 -0.23 13.54
C ILE A 162 7.09 0.15 12.15
N LEU A 163 6.59 -0.83 11.41
CA LEU A 163 6.05 -0.64 10.06
C LEU A 163 4.53 -0.58 10.13
N ILE A 164 3.96 0.58 9.81
CA ILE A 164 2.51 0.80 9.74
C ILE A 164 2.08 0.96 8.28
N ASN A 165 0.85 0.53 7.97
CA ASN A 165 0.23 0.75 6.67
C ASN A 165 -1.16 1.37 6.85
N SER A 166 -1.35 2.61 6.39
CA SER A 166 -2.60 3.35 6.54
C SER A 166 -2.82 4.30 5.35
N PRO A 167 -3.96 4.23 4.65
CA PRO A 167 -5.00 3.19 4.74
C PRO A 167 -4.47 1.78 4.50
N HIS A 168 -4.99 0.84 5.29
CA HIS A 168 -4.45 -0.50 5.45
C HIS A 168 -4.90 -1.44 4.32
N ASN A 169 -3.96 -2.15 3.70
CA ASN A 169 -4.23 -3.26 2.80
C ASN A 169 -3.87 -4.56 3.51
N PRO A 170 -4.81 -5.51 3.70
CA PRO A 170 -6.07 -5.68 2.96
C PRO A 170 -7.35 -5.11 3.60
N SER A 171 -7.32 -4.63 4.85
CA SER A 171 -8.57 -4.41 5.61
C SER A 171 -9.34 -3.12 5.32
N GLY A 172 -8.68 -2.12 4.74
CA GLY A 172 -9.22 -0.77 4.57
C GLY A 172 -9.21 0.07 5.85
N ALA A 173 -8.73 -0.46 6.98
CA ALA A 173 -8.63 0.30 8.23
C ALA A 173 -7.73 1.54 8.06
N VAL A 174 -8.01 2.58 8.84
CA VAL A 174 -7.25 3.83 8.83
C VAL A 174 -6.83 4.17 10.26
N LEU A 175 -5.64 4.75 10.40
CA LEU A 175 -5.19 5.26 11.69
C LEU A 175 -5.86 6.58 12.02
N SER A 176 -6.19 6.74 13.30
CA SER A 176 -6.68 7.98 13.88
C SER A 176 -5.53 8.84 14.39
N ARG A 177 -5.84 10.07 14.81
CA ARG A 177 -4.85 10.92 15.49
C ARG A 177 -4.37 10.30 16.80
N ALA A 178 -5.27 9.66 17.55
CA ALA A 178 -4.93 9.00 18.80
C ALA A 178 -3.95 7.83 18.58
N ASP A 179 -4.08 7.11 17.47
CA ASP A 179 -3.13 6.06 17.07
C ASP A 179 -1.72 6.62 16.84
N LEU A 180 -1.60 7.80 16.21
CA LEU A 180 -0.31 8.47 16.05
C LEU A 180 0.28 8.91 17.39
N ASP A 181 -0.56 9.40 18.31
CA ASP A 181 -0.12 9.83 19.64
C ASP A 181 0.37 8.61 20.48
N GLU A 182 -0.31 7.46 20.38
CA GLU A 182 0.12 6.18 20.99
C GLU A 182 1.45 5.71 20.41
N LEU A 183 1.59 5.70 19.08
CA LEU A 183 2.84 5.34 18.41
C LEU A 183 3.99 6.28 18.83
N ALA A 184 3.74 7.59 18.88
CA ALA A 184 4.72 8.57 19.33
C ALA A 184 5.17 8.29 20.77
N ALA A 185 4.23 7.97 21.66
CA ALA A 185 4.54 7.61 23.04
C ALA A 185 5.39 6.33 23.16
N ILE A 186 5.20 5.35 22.27
CA ILE A 186 5.98 4.10 22.25
C ILE A 186 7.42 4.35 21.78
N VAL A 187 7.60 5.13 20.72
CA VAL A 187 8.93 5.35 20.13
C VAL A 187 9.72 6.43 20.85
N ARG A 188 9.09 7.24 21.71
CA ARG A 188 9.75 8.30 22.48
C ARG A 188 10.90 7.75 23.32
N ASN A 189 12.03 8.46 23.33
CA ASN A 189 13.28 8.05 24.00
C ASN A 189 13.89 6.73 23.51
N THR A 190 13.48 6.26 22.33
CA THR A 190 14.10 5.10 21.66
C THR A 190 14.76 5.52 20.35
N ASN A 191 15.53 4.60 19.76
CA ASN A 191 16.08 4.70 18.41
C ASN A 191 15.21 3.97 17.37
N ILE A 192 13.96 3.66 17.71
CA ILE A 192 13.01 3.02 16.80
C ILE A 192 12.63 4.02 15.71
N VAL A 193 12.78 3.57 14.46
CA VAL A 193 12.34 4.27 13.25
C VAL A 193 10.92 3.83 12.91
N VAL A 194 10.12 4.72 12.35
CA VAL A 194 8.80 4.36 11.80
C VAL A 194 8.90 4.25 10.29
N LEU A 195 8.32 3.20 9.73
CA LEU A 195 8.12 3.08 8.29
C LEU A 195 6.61 3.13 8.03
N SER A 196 6.14 4.23 7.45
CA SER A 196 4.73 4.46 7.15
C SER A 196 4.48 4.21 5.66
N ASP A 197 3.80 3.11 5.35
CA ASP A 197 3.29 2.82 4.01
C ASP A 197 1.94 3.54 3.82
N GLU A 198 1.97 4.65 3.10
CA GLU A 198 0.83 5.54 2.89
C GLU A 198 0.42 5.59 1.41
N VAL A 199 0.63 4.50 0.66
CA VAL A 199 0.31 4.48 -0.79
C VAL A 199 -1.16 4.75 -1.13
N TYR A 200 -2.06 4.63 -0.14
CA TYR A 200 -3.48 4.93 -0.24
C TYR A 200 -3.88 6.24 0.45
N GLU A 201 -2.93 7.14 0.75
CA GLU A 201 -3.15 8.41 1.49
C GLU A 201 -4.33 9.27 1.00
N HIS A 202 -4.73 9.13 -0.26
CA HIS A 202 -5.83 9.89 -0.88
C HIS A 202 -7.15 9.10 -0.98
N ILE A 203 -7.25 7.92 -0.37
CA ILE A 203 -8.43 7.05 -0.44
C ILE A 203 -8.90 6.81 1.00
N VAL A 204 -9.51 7.84 1.58
CA VAL A 204 -10.15 7.82 2.90
C VAL A 204 -11.58 8.32 2.73
N PHE A 205 -12.54 7.69 3.41
CA PHE A 205 -13.96 7.91 3.16
C PHE A 205 -14.66 8.68 4.28
N ASP A 206 -15.92 9.03 4.01
CA ASP A 206 -16.87 9.52 5.00
C ASP A 206 -16.43 10.85 5.64
N GLY A 207 -15.66 11.65 4.89
CA GLY A 207 -15.14 12.94 5.31
C GLY A 207 -13.97 12.85 6.30
N ALA A 208 -13.46 11.66 6.59
CA ALA A 208 -12.30 11.50 7.47
C ALA A 208 -11.01 12.01 6.79
N GLU A 209 -10.12 12.57 7.60
CA GLU A 209 -8.82 13.07 7.16
C GLU A 209 -7.75 11.97 7.31
N HIS A 210 -6.95 11.74 6.27
CA HIS A 210 -5.79 10.86 6.36
C HIS A 210 -4.78 11.36 7.39
N GLN A 211 -4.54 10.53 8.41
CA GLN A 211 -3.58 10.79 9.49
C GLN A 211 -2.19 10.27 9.12
N SER A 212 -1.50 11.03 8.25
CA SER A 212 -0.09 10.79 7.94
C SER A 212 0.79 11.01 9.17
N VAL A 213 1.86 10.22 9.33
CA VAL A 213 2.86 10.46 10.37
C VAL A 213 3.55 11.82 10.22
N LEU A 214 3.50 12.43 9.03
CA LEU A 214 4.03 13.78 8.79
C LEU A 214 3.24 14.87 9.52
N ARG A 215 2.01 14.58 9.99
CA ARG A 215 1.21 15.49 10.83
C ARG A 215 1.65 15.51 12.30
N HIS A 216 2.52 14.60 12.71
CA HIS A 216 3.00 14.48 14.09
C HIS A 216 4.50 14.75 14.16
N GLU A 217 4.91 15.85 14.79
CA GLU A 217 6.30 16.32 14.81
C GLU A 217 7.32 15.26 15.27
N GLU A 218 7.06 14.58 16.40
CA GLU A 218 7.98 13.54 16.91
C GLU A 218 8.12 12.34 15.96
N LEU A 219 7.06 11.99 15.23
CA LEU A 219 7.07 10.87 14.28
C LEU A 219 7.73 11.30 12.97
N ALA A 220 7.37 12.47 12.43
CA ALA A 220 7.98 13.02 11.22
C ALA A 220 9.51 13.06 11.30
N ALA A 221 10.06 13.41 12.47
CA ALA A 221 11.50 13.46 12.73
C ALA A 221 12.24 12.10 12.71
N ARG A 222 11.53 10.97 12.61
CA ARG A 222 12.09 9.61 12.64
C ARG A 222 11.39 8.63 11.70
N SER A 223 10.64 9.12 10.72
CA SER A 223 9.85 8.28 9.83
C SER A 223 10.40 8.26 8.40
N PHE A 224 10.29 7.11 7.76
CA PHE A 224 10.17 7.03 6.31
C PHE A 224 8.68 7.00 5.97
N VAL A 225 8.24 7.88 5.07
CA VAL A 225 6.86 7.91 4.58
C VAL A 225 6.86 7.58 3.10
N VAL A 226 6.21 6.48 2.74
CA VAL A 226 6.22 5.92 1.38
C VAL A 226 4.90 6.18 0.69
N SER A 227 4.97 6.71 -0.53
CA SER A 227 3.82 6.99 -1.38
C SER A 227 3.96 6.34 -2.76
N SER A 228 2.82 6.15 -3.46
CA SER A 228 2.80 5.59 -4.82
C SER A 228 1.98 6.44 -5.78
N PHE A 229 2.64 6.90 -6.84
CA PHE A 229 1.95 7.56 -7.96
C PHE A 229 1.04 6.59 -8.70
N GLY A 230 1.47 5.33 -8.89
CA GLY A 230 0.66 4.32 -9.56
C GLY A 230 -0.67 4.02 -8.86
N LYS A 231 -0.71 4.14 -7.52
CA LYS A 231 -1.96 4.01 -6.74
C LYS A 231 -2.84 5.25 -6.83
N THR A 232 -2.22 6.43 -6.80
CA THR A 232 -2.92 7.72 -6.85
C THR A 232 -3.50 8.03 -8.24
N TYR A 233 -2.78 7.68 -9.31
CA TYR A 233 -3.09 8.11 -10.69
C TYR A 233 -3.44 6.95 -11.61
N HIS A 234 -3.91 5.83 -11.05
CA HIS A 234 -4.45 4.69 -11.79
C HIS A 234 -3.48 4.04 -12.79
N CYS A 235 -2.18 4.23 -12.63
CA CYS A 235 -1.13 3.75 -13.53
C CYS A 235 -0.15 2.81 -12.80
N THR A 236 -0.65 1.75 -12.16
CA THR A 236 0.16 0.85 -11.32
C THR A 236 1.36 0.23 -12.05
N GLY A 237 1.27 0.07 -13.37
CA GLY A 237 2.36 -0.42 -14.22
C GLY A 237 3.51 0.57 -14.44
N TRP A 238 3.33 1.87 -14.19
CA TRP A 238 4.39 2.87 -14.37
C TRP A 238 5.47 2.79 -13.30
N LYS A 239 5.16 2.15 -12.16
CA LYS A 239 6.11 1.88 -11.07
C LYS A 239 6.95 3.10 -10.70
N VAL A 240 6.28 4.21 -10.37
CA VAL A 240 6.91 5.40 -9.76
C VAL A 240 6.31 5.61 -8.37
N GLY A 241 7.17 5.80 -7.39
CA GLY A 241 6.83 6.13 -6.00
C GLY A 241 7.85 7.11 -5.44
N TYR A 242 7.73 7.42 -4.16
CA TYR A 242 8.72 8.23 -3.46
C TYR A 242 8.72 7.93 -1.97
N ALA A 243 9.81 8.30 -1.31
CA ALA A 243 9.90 8.37 0.13
C ALA A 243 10.16 9.82 0.58
N VAL A 244 9.49 10.23 1.66
CA VAL A 244 9.79 11.43 2.43
C VAL A 244 10.39 11.00 3.77
N ALA A 245 11.56 11.50 4.12
CA ALA A 245 12.20 11.22 5.40
C ALA A 245 13.19 12.32 5.81
N PRO A 246 13.44 12.52 7.11
CA PRO A 246 14.47 13.44 7.59
C PRO A 246 15.82 13.23 6.92
N LYS A 247 16.58 14.31 6.74
CA LYS A 247 17.88 14.30 6.04
C LYS A 247 18.81 13.14 6.40
N ALA A 248 18.91 12.79 7.69
CA ALA A 248 19.78 11.71 8.15
C ALA A 248 19.31 10.33 7.65
N LEU A 249 18.01 10.06 7.71
CA LEU A 249 17.40 8.82 7.21
C LEU A 249 17.45 8.76 5.68
N THR A 250 17.14 9.87 5.01
CA THR A 250 17.22 9.98 3.55
C THR A 250 18.64 9.72 3.02
N ALA A 251 19.68 10.13 3.75
CA ALA A 251 21.06 9.86 3.35
C ALA A 251 21.37 8.36 3.30
N GLU A 252 20.93 7.57 4.28
CA GLU A 252 21.13 6.11 4.28
C GLU A 252 20.21 5.42 3.26
N PHE A 253 18.97 5.86 3.13
CA PHE A 253 18.03 5.39 2.10
C PHE A 253 18.62 5.51 0.70
N ARG A 254 19.18 6.67 0.36
CA ARG A 254 19.76 6.94 -0.96
C ARG A 254 20.97 6.06 -1.26
N LYS A 255 21.76 5.65 -0.26
CA LYS A 255 22.88 4.71 -0.43
C LYS A 255 22.41 3.31 -0.85
N VAL A 256 21.22 2.89 -0.43
CA VAL A 256 20.63 1.63 -0.88
C VAL A 256 20.01 1.81 -2.27
N HIS A 257 19.13 2.79 -2.42
CA HIS A 257 18.44 3.10 -3.68
C HIS A 257 19.41 3.21 -4.88
N GLN A 258 20.54 3.92 -4.71
CA GLN A 258 21.51 4.13 -5.78
C GLN A 258 22.11 2.83 -6.36
N TYR A 259 22.08 1.72 -5.60
CA TYR A 259 22.58 0.42 -6.03
C TYR A 259 21.48 -0.60 -6.33
N LEU A 260 20.21 -0.27 -6.05
CA LEU A 260 19.08 -1.09 -6.46
C LEU A 260 18.67 -0.78 -7.90
N THR A 261 18.42 0.49 -8.20
CA THR A 261 17.98 0.92 -9.53
C THR A 261 18.74 2.12 -10.07
N PHE A 262 19.56 2.77 -9.24
CA PHE A 262 20.30 4.02 -9.51
C PHE A 262 19.42 5.24 -9.76
N CYS A 263 18.46 5.15 -10.68
CA CYS A 263 17.46 6.18 -10.97
C CYS A 263 16.14 5.54 -11.43
N THR A 264 15.06 6.32 -11.47
CA THR A 264 13.72 5.86 -11.88
C THR A 264 13.31 6.40 -13.24
N PHE A 265 12.34 5.75 -13.89
CA PHE A 265 11.79 6.07 -15.21
C PHE A 265 11.58 7.57 -15.48
N ASN A 266 12.51 8.17 -16.22
CA ASN A 266 12.65 9.62 -16.37
C ASN A 266 11.42 10.31 -17.03
N PRO A 267 10.85 9.82 -18.15
CA PRO A 267 9.67 10.44 -18.75
C PRO A 267 8.48 10.54 -17.79
N ALA A 268 8.22 9.48 -17.01
CA ALA A 268 7.14 9.49 -16.03
C ALA A 268 7.38 10.53 -14.92
N GLN A 269 8.63 10.74 -14.51
CA GLN A 269 8.92 11.78 -13.51
C GLN A 269 8.58 13.18 -14.01
N TRP A 270 8.90 13.49 -15.27
CA TRP A 270 8.51 14.76 -15.90
C TRP A 270 6.99 14.90 -16.01
N ALA A 271 6.31 13.82 -16.42
CA ALA A 271 4.86 13.80 -16.52
C ALA A 271 4.17 14.07 -15.17
N PHE A 272 4.61 13.40 -14.10
CA PHE A 272 4.05 13.64 -12.76
C PHE A 272 4.36 15.05 -12.26
N ALA A 273 5.53 15.60 -12.56
CA ALA A 273 5.87 16.96 -12.17
C ALA A 273 4.96 17.99 -12.86
N GLU A 274 4.76 17.85 -14.18
CA GLU A 274 3.82 18.67 -14.96
C GLU A 274 2.38 18.52 -14.44
N PHE A 275 1.94 17.28 -14.18
CA PHE A 275 0.59 17.00 -13.73
C PHE A 275 0.30 17.55 -12.33
N LEU A 276 1.23 17.39 -11.38
CA LEU A 276 1.10 17.97 -10.04
C LEU A 276 1.06 19.50 -10.06
N GLU A 277 1.84 20.12 -10.96
CA GLU A 277 1.88 21.58 -11.09
C GLU A 277 0.61 22.14 -11.74
N SER A 278 0.14 21.50 -12.83
CA SER A 278 -1.04 21.93 -13.60
C SER A 278 -2.37 21.55 -12.95
N SER A 279 -2.42 20.44 -12.22
CA SER A 279 -3.63 19.87 -11.61
C SER A 279 -3.43 19.56 -10.11
N PRO A 280 -3.03 20.55 -9.28
CA PRO A 280 -2.64 20.32 -7.89
C PRO A 280 -3.77 19.84 -6.97
N GLY A 281 -5.03 19.85 -7.43
CA GLY A 281 -6.20 19.40 -6.68
C GLY A 281 -6.67 17.99 -7.03
N HIS A 282 -6.17 17.34 -8.08
CA HIS A 282 -6.73 16.07 -8.58
C HIS A 282 -6.77 14.97 -7.50
N TYR A 283 -5.76 14.88 -6.65
CA TYR A 283 -5.73 13.87 -5.59
C TYR A 283 -6.76 14.14 -4.48
N LEU A 284 -7.27 15.36 -4.35
CA LEU A 284 -8.33 15.72 -3.39
C LEU A 284 -9.72 15.24 -3.84
N ASP A 285 -9.88 14.89 -5.12
CA ASP A 285 -11.12 14.34 -5.67
C ASP A 285 -11.22 12.81 -5.48
N LEU A 286 -10.09 12.14 -5.21
CA LEU A 286 -10.01 10.68 -5.06
C LEU A 286 -10.86 10.12 -3.92
N PRO A 287 -10.95 10.76 -2.72
CA PRO A 287 -11.86 10.32 -1.66
C PRO A 287 -13.30 10.16 -2.15
N ALA A 288 -13.87 11.21 -2.74
CA ALA A 288 -15.25 11.21 -3.23
C ALA A 288 -15.43 10.25 -4.40
N PHE A 289 -14.47 10.20 -5.33
CA PHE A 289 -14.49 9.29 -6.47
C PHE A 289 -14.55 7.82 -6.04
N TYR A 290 -13.66 7.40 -5.14
CA TYR A 290 -13.64 6.01 -4.67
C TYR A 290 -14.76 5.70 -3.67
N GLN A 291 -15.24 6.69 -2.90
CA GLN A 291 -16.40 6.50 -2.04
C GLN A 291 -17.65 6.18 -2.86
N ALA A 292 -17.91 6.92 -3.95
CA ALA A 292 -19.02 6.63 -4.84
C ALA A 292 -18.94 5.20 -5.42
N LYS A 293 -17.73 4.74 -5.78
CA LYS A 293 -17.52 3.35 -6.22
C LYS A 293 -17.73 2.32 -5.11
N ARG A 294 -17.22 2.58 -3.90
CA ARG A 294 -17.45 1.74 -2.72
C ARG A 294 -18.95 1.59 -2.48
N ASP A 295 -19.66 2.70 -2.36
CA ASP A 295 -21.08 2.73 -2.01
C ASP A 295 -21.92 2.05 -3.09
N ARG A 296 -21.64 2.33 -4.38
CA ARG A 296 -22.26 1.62 -5.51
C ARG A 296 -22.01 0.12 -5.46
N PHE A 297 -20.78 -0.30 -5.18
CA PHE A 297 -20.46 -1.73 -5.08
C PHE A 297 -21.17 -2.39 -3.90
N ARG A 298 -21.29 -1.71 -2.76
CA ARG A 298 -22.06 -2.18 -1.60
C ARG A 298 -23.55 -2.30 -1.91
N GLU A 299 -24.14 -1.33 -2.61
CA GLU A 299 -25.52 -1.39 -3.08
C GLU A 299 -25.76 -2.58 -4.02
N LEU A 300 -24.85 -2.80 -4.96
CA LEU A 300 -24.91 -3.92 -5.90
C LEU A 300 -24.86 -5.29 -5.19
N LEU A 301 -24.12 -5.40 -4.08
CA LEU A 301 -24.02 -6.62 -3.28
C LEU A 301 -25.07 -6.74 -2.18
N ALA A 302 -25.90 -5.73 -1.94
CA ALA A 302 -26.91 -5.75 -0.88
C ALA A 302 -27.86 -6.98 -0.94
N PRO A 303 -28.23 -7.53 -2.11
CA PRO A 303 -29.02 -8.76 -2.19
C PRO A 303 -28.25 -10.06 -1.93
N SER A 304 -26.91 -10.02 -1.90
CA SER A 304 -26.06 -11.19 -1.69
C SER A 304 -26.16 -11.72 -0.25
N ARG A 305 -25.77 -12.99 -0.07
CA ARG A 305 -25.57 -13.59 1.26
C ARG A 305 -24.22 -13.23 1.88
N LEU A 306 -23.33 -12.57 1.13
CA LEU A 306 -22.08 -12.01 1.66
C LEU A 306 -22.37 -10.91 2.67
N LYS A 307 -21.72 -10.96 3.84
CA LYS A 307 -21.79 -9.87 4.81
C LYS A 307 -20.62 -8.90 4.57
N LEU A 308 -20.94 -7.68 4.17
CA LEU A 308 -19.95 -6.64 3.89
C LEU A 308 -19.46 -6.02 5.21
N LEU A 309 -18.15 -5.95 5.41
CA LEU A 309 -17.55 -5.23 6.53
C LEU A 309 -17.44 -3.73 6.21
N ASP A 310 -17.27 -2.91 7.24
CA ASP A 310 -16.99 -1.49 7.05
C ASP A 310 -15.53 -1.29 6.68
N VAL A 311 -15.30 -0.47 5.64
CA VAL A 311 -13.98 -0.19 5.08
C VAL A 311 -13.82 1.34 4.96
N PRO A 312 -13.11 1.99 5.91
CA PRO A 312 -13.00 3.44 5.97
C PRO A 312 -11.98 4.04 4.99
N GLY A 313 -11.16 3.22 4.33
CA GLY A 313 -10.20 3.67 3.34
C GLY A 313 -9.71 2.57 2.41
N GLY A 314 -8.86 2.96 1.46
CA GLY A 314 -8.42 2.12 0.36
C GLY A 314 -9.57 1.77 -0.59
N TYR A 315 -9.26 1.04 -1.64
CA TYR A 315 -10.21 0.62 -2.67
C TYR A 315 -10.58 -0.89 -2.59
N PHE A 316 -10.64 -1.41 -1.36
CA PHE A 316 -10.92 -2.80 -1.06
C PHE A 316 -12.17 -2.94 -0.19
N GLN A 317 -12.98 -3.97 -0.45
CA GLN A 317 -14.12 -4.36 0.36
C GLN A 317 -13.84 -5.74 0.96
N LEU A 318 -13.85 -5.84 2.28
CA LEU A 318 -13.84 -7.13 2.97
C LEU A 318 -15.25 -7.70 3.04
N VAL A 319 -15.39 -8.99 2.75
CA VAL A 319 -16.66 -9.70 2.84
C VAL A 319 -16.51 -10.98 3.65
N ASP A 320 -17.49 -11.22 4.51
CA ASP A 320 -17.66 -12.46 5.25
C ASP A 320 -18.57 -13.40 4.47
N TYR A 321 -18.08 -14.61 4.19
CA TYR A 321 -18.76 -15.63 3.39
C TYR A 321 -19.35 -16.79 4.21
N SER A 322 -19.40 -16.69 5.54
CA SER A 322 -19.86 -17.76 6.44
C SER A 322 -21.27 -18.27 6.11
N ALA A 323 -22.14 -17.42 5.56
CA ALA A 323 -23.49 -17.78 5.16
C ALA A 323 -23.57 -18.59 3.85
N ILE A 324 -22.46 -18.74 3.13
CA ILE A 324 -22.37 -19.40 1.82
C ILE A 324 -21.69 -20.76 1.96
N ARG A 325 -20.48 -20.80 2.51
CA ARG A 325 -19.70 -22.05 2.70
C ARG A 325 -18.87 -22.00 3.98
N ASP A 326 -18.75 -23.14 4.64
CA ASP A 326 -17.88 -23.33 5.80
C ASP A 326 -16.58 -24.04 5.40
N VAL A 327 -15.67 -23.29 4.79
CA VAL A 327 -14.32 -23.71 4.39
C VAL A 327 -13.36 -22.53 4.62
N ASP A 328 -12.05 -22.79 4.70
CA ASP A 328 -11.06 -21.71 4.78
C ASP A 328 -11.07 -20.81 3.52
N ASP A 329 -10.44 -19.65 3.64
CA ASP A 329 -10.57 -18.57 2.65
C ASP A 329 -9.84 -18.87 1.34
N ILE A 330 -8.78 -19.69 1.38
CA ILE A 330 -8.08 -20.20 0.18
C ILE A 330 -9.03 -21.10 -0.60
N ASN A 331 -9.59 -22.13 0.06
CA ASN A 331 -10.55 -23.05 -0.56
C ASN A 331 -11.82 -22.33 -1.03
N PHE A 332 -12.30 -21.33 -0.29
CA PHE A 332 -13.41 -20.50 -0.73
C PHE A 332 -13.06 -19.69 -1.97
N SER A 333 -11.88 -19.04 -2.01
CA SER A 333 -11.44 -18.21 -3.13
C SER A 333 -11.22 -19.03 -4.41
N GLU A 334 -10.65 -20.22 -4.32
CA GLU A 334 -10.52 -21.13 -5.46
C GLU A 334 -11.88 -21.60 -5.98
N TRP A 335 -12.78 -21.98 -5.07
CA TRP A 335 -14.16 -22.34 -5.44
C TRP A 335 -14.90 -21.16 -6.08
N LEU A 336 -14.74 -19.96 -5.54
CA LEU A 336 -15.40 -18.76 -6.05
C LEU A 336 -14.96 -18.44 -7.49
N VAL A 337 -13.70 -18.70 -7.83
CA VAL A 337 -13.23 -18.57 -9.21
C VAL A 337 -13.84 -19.63 -10.11
N ARG A 338 -13.79 -20.90 -9.68
CA ARG A 338 -14.21 -22.05 -10.52
C ARG A 338 -15.72 -22.12 -10.74
N GLU A 339 -16.49 -21.94 -9.67
CA GLU A 339 -17.94 -22.13 -9.63
C GLU A 339 -18.70 -20.80 -9.60
N GLY A 340 -18.15 -19.81 -8.88
CA GLY A 340 -18.76 -18.48 -8.75
C GLY A 340 -18.38 -17.50 -9.87
N GLY A 341 -17.35 -17.80 -10.68
CA GLY A 341 -16.89 -16.94 -11.77
C GLY A 341 -16.29 -15.61 -11.33
N VAL A 342 -15.88 -15.46 -10.06
CA VAL A 342 -15.29 -14.22 -9.52
C VAL A 342 -13.99 -14.53 -8.76
N ALA A 343 -12.93 -13.79 -9.04
CA ALA A 343 -11.71 -13.86 -8.23
C ALA A 343 -11.76 -12.86 -7.07
N ALA A 344 -11.50 -13.38 -5.88
CA ALA A 344 -11.23 -12.64 -4.65
C ALA A 344 -9.80 -12.95 -4.17
N ILE A 345 -9.32 -12.25 -3.14
CA ILE A 345 -8.06 -12.61 -2.47
C ILE A 345 -8.36 -13.13 -1.06
N PRO A 346 -7.86 -14.33 -0.69
CA PRO A 346 -7.93 -14.81 0.70
C PRO A 346 -7.05 -13.94 1.61
N LEU A 347 -7.45 -13.79 2.87
CA LEU A 347 -6.73 -12.99 3.85
C LEU A 347 -5.61 -13.76 4.56
N SER A 348 -5.76 -15.07 4.72
CA SER A 348 -4.84 -15.93 5.47
C SER A 348 -3.38 -15.84 5.01
N PRO A 349 -3.03 -15.66 3.72
CA PRO A 349 -1.63 -15.51 3.32
C PRO A 349 -0.96 -14.21 3.77
N PHE A 350 -1.72 -13.26 4.32
CA PHE A 350 -1.19 -12.01 4.87
C PHE A 350 -0.91 -12.10 6.39
N TYR A 351 -1.09 -13.26 7.01
CA TYR A 351 -0.82 -13.47 8.44
C TYR A 351 0.38 -14.42 8.64
N GLU A 352 1.14 -14.22 9.72
CA GLU A 352 2.02 -15.27 10.26
C GLU A 352 1.18 -16.42 10.82
N THR A 353 0.16 -16.10 11.60
CA THR A 353 -0.83 -17.07 12.11
C THR A 353 -2.24 -16.54 11.85
N ALA A 354 -2.88 -17.07 10.82
CA ALA A 354 -4.22 -16.63 10.42
C ALA A 354 -5.27 -17.00 11.49
N PRO A 355 -6.17 -16.06 11.86
CA PRO A 355 -7.33 -16.38 12.69
C PRO A 355 -8.33 -17.22 11.89
N ASP A 356 -9.12 -18.03 12.58
CA ASP A 356 -10.22 -18.79 11.96
C ASP A 356 -11.36 -17.84 11.58
N THR A 357 -11.24 -17.23 10.39
CA THR A 357 -12.21 -16.29 9.82
C THR A 357 -12.73 -16.81 8.48
N ARG A 358 -13.83 -16.23 8.02
CA ARG A 358 -14.40 -16.48 6.70
C ARG A 358 -14.38 -15.19 5.89
N LEU A 359 -13.22 -14.56 5.80
CA LEU A 359 -13.06 -13.26 5.14
C LEU A 359 -12.28 -13.39 3.82
N VAL A 360 -12.78 -12.72 2.78
CA VAL A 360 -12.01 -12.46 1.55
C VAL A 360 -12.05 -10.98 1.19
N ARG A 361 -11.06 -10.55 0.42
CA ARG A 361 -10.93 -9.17 -0.07
C ARG A 361 -11.36 -9.08 -1.53
N LEU A 362 -12.24 -8.12 -1.83
CA LEU A 362 -12.65 -7.72 -3.18
C LEU A 362 -12.12 -6.31 -3.48
N CYS A 363 -11.74 -6.05 -4.73
CA CYS A 363 -11.27 -4.76 -5.21
C CYS A 363 -12.39 -4.06 -5.99
N PHE A 364 -12.84 -2.89 -5.54
CA PHE A 364 -13.85 -2.09 -6.23
C PHE A 364 -13.25 -0.95 -7.07
N ALA A 365 -11.92 -0.94 -7.23
CA ALA A 365 -11.25 -0.09 -8.21
C ALA A 365 -11.49 -0.60 -9.62
N LYS A 366 -12.75 -0.59 -10.06
CA LYS A 366 -13.19 -1.13 -11.33
C LYS A 366 -14.18 -0.20 -12.03
N ASN A 367 -14.33 -0.36 -13.34
CA ASN A 367 -15.41 0.19 -14.13
C ASN A 367 -16.74 -0.36 -13.62
N ASP A 368 -17.79 0.44 -13.79
CA ASP A 368 -19.12 0.09 -13.27
C ASP A 368 -19.64 -1.21 -13.89
N ALA A 369 -19.40 -1.42 -15.19
CA ALA A 369 -19.74 -2.67 -15.88
C ALA A 369 -19.06 -3.91 -15.26
N THR A 370 -17.80 -3.80 -14.83
CA THR A 370 -17.07 -4.88 -14.17
C THR A 370 -17.64 -5.16 -12.77
N MET A 371 -17.98 -4.10 -12.01
CA MET A 371 -18.60 -4.24 -10.69
C MET A 371 -20.00 -4.86 -10.79
N GLU A 372 -20.80 -4.47 -11.78
CA GLU A 372 -22.13 -5.00 -12.04
C GLU A 372 -22.06 -6.48 -12.43
N ALA A 373 -21.20 -6.85 -13.38
CA ALA A 373 -21.00 -8.24 -13.78
C ALA A 373 -20.54 -9.13 -12.62
N ALA A 374 -19.63 -8.64 -11.77
CA ALA A 374 -19.22 -9.38 -10.58
C ALA A 374 -20.37 -9.50 -9.56
N ALA A 375 -21.10 -8.44 -9.30
CA ALA A 375 -22.21 -8.45 -8.33
C ALA A 375 -23.35 -9.38 -8.75
N GLU A 376 -23.68 -9.44 -10.04
CA GLU A 376 -24.67 -10.39 -10.58
C GLU A 376 -24.29 -11.84 -10.30
N LEU A 377 -23.01 -12.18 -10.35
CA LEU A 377 -22.51 -13.51 -10.01
C LEU A 377 -22.52 -13.74 -8.49
N LEU A 378 -22.01 -12.78 -7.72
CA LEU A 378 -21.94 -12.86 -6.25
C LEU A 378 -23.31 -12.91 -5.56
N CYS A 379 -24.36 -12.33 -6.16
CA CYS A 379 -25.72 -12.39 -5.63
C CYS A 379 -26.43 -13.73 -5.91
N LYS A 380 -25.89 -14.59 -6.78
CA LYS A 380 -26.43 -15.93 -7.07
C LYS A 380 -25.91 -17.00 -6.11
N LEU A 381 -24.88 -16.67 -5.31
CA LEU A 381 -24.16 -17.64 -4.48
C LEU A 381 -24.98 -18.24 -3.35
#